data_AF-A0A165SQT5-F1
#
_entry.id   AF-A0A165SQT5-F1
#
_cell.length_a   1.000
_cell.length_b   1.000
_cell.length_c   1.000
_cell.angle_alpha   90.00
_cell.angle_beta   90.00
_cell.angle_gamma   90.00
#
_symmetry.space_group_name_H-M   'P 1'
#
loop_
_entity.id
_entity.type
_entity.pdbx_description
1 polymer ?
#
loop_
_entity_poly.entity_id
_entity_poly.type
_entity_poly.pdbx_seq_one_letter_code
_entity_poly.pdbx_strand_id
1 'polypeptide(L)'
;MGAQANIDISRAEVPTSKWSSISKVVDPTHDKLSGEGSVDYITRLRHLLHEIGHRYEPPPPQDEEFDNIFHEWMLTVVRPVLGWNDEKLAALEDQGSRVVIRAYPHADREMKLIISKLTALAIVIDDSLEDEQMYEQITMFSHNLYVGQPQPANTILPLYEECIRELSAIYGVDPVLRGLGVPPWIAFVDASSLEKRISTVDEALRASPWDTGYQRLSECQRQRGDTTNELSSMKLDRQATLTCKLCSSPYFLRQKTAIGEAYAAAIFKAYRTQELPLTRYIKAIPDANFTIEIMNDLLSFHKEELEGEKINLIQLLTQSIRSDRSTTGGSEWDSNDTFNLLCNQVRDAFERVDSLLRLHEFDTDASKEFIAGDDADRAMDYEIARQWRGWRDGYISWHLESSRYKLDFLRPTKFHEQ
;
A
#
# COMPACT_ATOMS: atom_id res chain seq x y z
N MET A 1 -25.02 21.50 -39.48
CA MET A 1 -24.27 20.25 -39.71
C MET A 1 -22.87 20.48 -39.14
N GLY A 2 -22.72 20.22 -37.83
CA GLY A 2 -21.44 20.36 -37.14
C GLY A 2 -20.72 19.01 -37.19
N ALA A 3 -19.52 18.99 -37.77
CA ALA A 3 -18.69 17.81 -37.81
C ALA A 3 -18.15 17.51 -36.41
N GLN A 4 -18.57 16.38 -35.84
CA GLN A 4 -17.94 15.78 -34.67
C GLN A 4 -16.58 15.25 -35.11
N ALA A 5 -15.51 15.89 -34.63
CA ALA A 5 -14.18 15.34 -34.74
C ALA A 5 -14.09 14.14 -33.79
N ASN A 6 -14.04 12.92 -34.35
CA ASN A 6 -13.60 11.75 -33.62
C ASN A 6 -12.12 11.97 -33.28
N ILE A 7 -11.86 12.38 -32.04
CA ILE A 7 -10.53 12.31 -31.46
C ILE A 7 -10.32 10.84 -31.12
N ASP A 8 -9.35 10.21 -31.77
CA ASP A 8 -8.93 8.84 -31.48
C ASP A 8 -8.18 8.85 -30.15
N ILE A 9 -8.90 8.56 -29.05
CA ILE A 9 -8.35 8.48 -27.69
C ILE A 9 -7.80 7.07 -27.51
N SER A 10 -6.69 6.74 -28.19
CA SER A 10 -5.90 5.59 -27.79
C SER A 10 -5.09 6.00 -26.56
N ARG A 11 -5.26 5.32 -25.42
CA ARG A 11 -4.28 5.38 -24.34
C ARG A 11 -2.90 5.22 -24.96
N ALA A 12 -2.00 6.17 -24.71
CA ALA A 12 -0.60 5.93 -25.03
C ALA A 12 -0.24 4.63 -24.31
N GLU A 13 0.18 3.61 -25.06
CA GLU A 13 0.88 2.49 -24.43
C GLU A 13 2.00 3.15 -23.62
N VAL A 14 1.92 3.07 -22.28
CA VAL A 14 3.07 3.39 -21.42
C VAL A 14 4.21 2.67 -22.09
N PRO A 15 5.27 3.36 -22.56
CA PRO A 15 6.33 2.70 -23.27
C PRO A 15 6.82 1.56 -22.40
N THR A 16 6.42 0.33 -22.72
CA THR A 16 7.22 -0.83 -22.37
C THR A 16 8.43 -0.58 -23.22
N SER A 17 9.43 0.09 -22.64
CA SER A 17 10.64 0.42 -23.38
C SER A 17 11.06 -0.89 -24.03
N LYS A 18 10.94 -0.96 -25.36
CA LYS A 18 11.45 -2.07 -26.15
C LYS A 18 12.94 -1.96 -25.99
N TRP A 19 13.47 -2.61 -24.97
CA TRP A 19 14.86 -3.01 -24.90
C TRP A 19 15.04 -4.11 -25.94
N SER A 20 14.92 -3.76 -27.22
CA SER A 20 15.27 -4.64 -28.32
C SER A 20 16.77 -4.52 -28.58
N SER A 21 17.45 -5.61 -28.25
CA SER A 21 18.61 -6.13 -28.98
C SER A 21 19.99 -5.55 -28.66
N ILE A 22 20.49 -5.91 -27.47
CA ILE A 22 21.80 -6.57 -27.39
C ILE A 22 21.57 -7.99 -26.85
N SER A 23 20.87 -8.82 -27.62
CA SER A 23 20.98 -10.27 -27.46
C SER A 23 22.31 -10.69 -28.09
N LYS A 24 23.42 -10.44 -27.37
CA LYS A 24 24.49 -11.43 -27.42
C LYS A 24 23.90 -12.67 -26.76
N VAL A 25 23.93 -13.78 -27.46
CA VAL A 25 23.69 -15.10 -26.88
C VAL A 25 24.69 -15.22 -25.72
N VAL A 26 24.20 -14.92 -24.51
CA VAL A 26 24.94 -15.16 -23.28
C VAL A 26 24.75 -16.63 -23.00
N ASP A 27 25.85 -17.35 -23.19
CA ASP A 27 26.06 -18.73 -22.76
C ASP A 27 25.51 -18.91 -21.32
N PRO A 28 24.63 -19.89 -21.04
CA PRO A 28 24.02 -20.09 -19.71
C PRO A 28 25.01 -20.46 -18.60
N THR A 29 26.32 -20.42 -18.87
CA THR A 29 27.36 -20.92 -17.98
C THR A 29 28.15 -19.84 -17.25
N HIS A 30 27.81 -18.56 -17.41
CA HIS A 30 28.57 -17.47 -16.77
C HIS A 30 27.72 -16.28 -16.33
N ASP A 31 26.73 -16.51 -15.45
CA ASP A 31 26.16 -15.45 -14.61
C ASP A 31 26.46 -15.75 -13.14
N LYS A 32 27.67 -15.35 -12.72
CA LYS A 32 27.97 -15.14 -11.31
C LYS A 32 27.30 -13.83 -10.89
N LEU A 33 25.98 -13.87 -10.69
CA LEU A 33 25.36 -13.11 -9.63
C LEU A 33 25.88 -13.72 -8.31
N SER A 34 27.06 -13.27 -7.90
CA SER A 34 27.56 -13.48 -6.56
C SER A 34 26.68 -12.69 -5.60
N GLY A 35 25.62 -13.34 -5.12
CA GLY A 35 24.74 -12.84 -4.07
C GLY A 35 23.82 -13.97 -3.65
N GLU A 36 24.24 -14.77 -2.66
CA GLU A 36 23.50 -15.89 -2.07
C GLU A 36 22.10 -15.52 -1.52
N GLY A 37 21.65 -14.25 -1.62
CA GLY A 37 20.35 -13.79 -1.14
C GLY A 37 19.17 -13.86 -2.13
N SER A 38 19.38 -13.86 -3.46
CA SER A 38 18.26 -13.73 -4.41
C SER A 38 17.39 -14.99 -4.55
N VAL A 39 17.94 -16.18 -4.28
CA VAL A 39 17.20 -17.46 -4.35
C VAL A 39 16.20 -17.58 -3.20
N ASP A 40 16.42 -16.82 -2.13
CA ASP A 40 15.65 -16.91 -0.89
C ASP A 40 14.36 -16.08 -0.95
N TYR A 41 14.40 -14.83 -1.45
CA TYR A 41 13.24 -13.95 -1.60
C TYR A 41 12.10 -14.58 -2.40
N ILE A 42 12.40 -15.09 -3.60
CA ILE A 42 11.41 -15.69 -4.52
C ILE A 42 10.72 -16.88 -3.86
N THR A 43 11.51 -17.75 -3.20
CA THR A 43 11.02 -18.97 -2.56
C THR A 43 10.11 -18.62 -1.38
N ARG A 44 10.51 -17.66 -0.54
CA ARG A 44 9.73 -17.19 0.60
C ARG A 44 8.42 -16.55 0.17
N LEU A 45 8.45 -15.69 -0.85
CA LEU A 45 7.24 -15.02 -1.33
C LEU A 45 6.27 -16.00 -1.99
N ARG A 46 6.75 -16.98 -2.79
CA ARG A 46 5.89 -18.06 -3.31
C ARG A 46 5.27 -18.90 -2.20
N HIS A 47 6.05 -19.21 -1.16
CA HIS A 47 5.54 -19.94 0.00
C HIS A 47 4.45 -19.14 0.72
N LEU A 48 4.69 -17.85 0.98
CA LEU A 48 3.70 -16.96 1.59
C LEU A 48 2.41 -16.91 0.76
N LEU A 49 2.51 -16.67 -0.55
CA LEU A 49 1.34 -16.62 -1.45
C LEU A 49 0.53 -17.92 -1.42
N HIS A 50 1.22 -19.06 -1.31
CA HIS A 50 0.58 -20.36 -1.14
C HIS A 50 -0.10 -20.51 0.22
N GLU A 51 0.58 -20.16 1.32
CA GLU A 51 0.06 -20.25 2.69
C GLU A 51 -1.18 -19.38 2.89
N ILE A 52 -1.20 -18.17 2.35
CA ILE A 52 -2.37 -17.27 2.46
C ILE A 52 -3.50 -17.66 1.50
N GLY A 53 -3.30 -18.69 0.67
CA GLY A 53 -4.31 -19.18 -0.28
C GLY A 53 -4.64 -18.18 -1.39
N HIS A 54 -3.65 -17.42 -1.87
CA HIS A 54 -3.84 -16.46 -2.96
C HIS A 54 -4.37 -17.16 -4.22
N ARG A 55 -5.41 -16.60 -4.83
CA ARG A 55 -5.98 -17.06 -6.09
C ARG A 55 -5.75 -16.02 -7.17
N TYR A 56 -5.11 -16.43 -8.25
CA TYR A 56 -5.05 -15.60 -9.43
C TYR A 56 -6.40 -15.60 -10.12
N GLU A 57 -7.06 -14.44 -10.18
CA GLU A 57 -8.21 -14.20 -11.04
C GLU A 57 -7.75 -13.36 -12.23
N PRO A 58 -8.18 -13.62 -13.48
CA PRO A 58 -7.87 -12.72 -14.59
C PRO A 58 -8.30 -11.27 -14.31
N PRO A 59 -7.62 -10.26 -14.89
CA PRO A 59 -8.06 -8.87 -14.78
C PRO A 59 -9.53 -8.74 -15.20
N PRO A 60 -10.32 -7.87 -14.53
CA PRO A 60 -11.68 -7.60 -14.96
C PRO A 60 -11.66 -7.04 -16.40
N PRO A 61 -12.76 -7.22 -17.16
CA PRO A 61 -12.91 -6.57 -18.45
C PRO A 61 -12.64 -5.07 -18.33
N GLN A 62 -12.05 -4.50 -19.37
CA GLN A 62 -11.77 -3.06 -19.42
C GLN A 62 -13.07 -2.27 -19.31
N ASP A 63 -13.11 -1.30 -18.40
CA ASP A 63 -14.19 -0.30 -18.30
C ASP A 63 -13.75 0.96 -19.06
N GLU A 64 -14.05 0.99 -20.37
CA GLU A 64 -13.66 2.10 -21.26
C GLU A 64 -14.18 3.46 -20.76
N GLU A 65 -15.35 3.48 -20.13
CA GLU A 65 -15.93 4.72 -19.61
C GLU A 65 -15.16 5.24 -18.40
N PHE A 66 -14.80 4.34 -17.46
CA PHE A 66 -13.90 4.70 -16.37
C PHE A 66 -12.57 5.23 -16.90
N ASP A 67 -11.96 4.51 -17.85
CA ASP A 67 -10.66 4.84 -18.41
C ASP A 67 -10.67 6.23 -19.06
N ASN A 68 -11.70 6.53 -19.84
CA ASN A 68 -11.88 7.82 -20.49
C ASN A 68 -12.06 8.96 -19.46
N ILE A 69 -12.90 8.76 -18.44
CA ILE A 69 -13.14 9.78 -17.40
C ILE A 69 -11.85 10.06 -16.62
N PHE A 70 -11.13 9.00 -16.23
CA PHE A 70 -9.91 9.15 -15.44
C PHE A 70 -8.78 9.80 -16.27
N HIS A 71 -8.62 9.37 -17.53
CA HIS A 71 -7.65 9.96 -18.46
C HIS A 71 -7.95 11.44 -18.74
N GLU A 72 -9.22 11.80 -18.98
CA GLU A 72 -9.63 13.18 -19.17
C GLU A 72 -9.32 14.04 -17.94
N TRP A 73 -9.63 13.54 -16.73
CA TRP A 73 -9.28 14.21 -15.48
C TRP A 73 -7.76 14.40 -15.32
N MET A 74 -6.96 13.38 -15.65
CA MET A 74 -5.50 13.48 -15.63
C MET A 74 -4.98 14.57 -16.57
N LEU A 75 -5.50 14.65 -17.79
CA LEU A 75 -5.06 15.63 -18.79
C LEU A 75 -5.55 17.06 -18.51
N THR A 76 -6.78 17.21 -18.03
CA THR A 76 -7.43 18.52 -17.92
C THR A 76 -7.32 19.15 -16.55
N VAL A 77 -7.12 18.35 -15.50
CA VAL A 77 -7.08 18.82 -14.10
C VAL A 77 -5.70 18.64 -13.49
N VAL A 78 -5.10 17.45 -13.61
CA VAL A 78 -3.83 17.12 -12.95
C VAL A 78 -2.62 17.67 -13.70
N ARG A 79 -2.55 17.45 -15.02
CA ARG A 79 -1.44 17.90 -15.87
C ARG A 79 -1.20 19.41 -15.82
N PRO A 80 -2.21 20.31 -15.81
CA PRO A 80 -1.94 21.75 -15.76
C PRO A 80 -1.28 22.23 -14.46
N VAL A 81 -1.47 21.49 -13.36
CA VAL A 81 -0.86 21.82 -12.06
C VAL A 81 0.45 21.09 -11.83
N LEU A 82 0.74 20.04 -12.61
CA LEU A 82 2.00 19.29 -12.56
C LEU A 82 2.89 19.64 -13.74
N GLY A 83 4.05 20.23 -13.47
CA GLY A 83 5.12 20.42 -14.46
C GLY A 83 5.83 19.13 -14.89
N TRP A 84 5.18 17.98 -14.76
CA TRP A 84 5.75 16.66 -15.06
C TRP A 84 5.70 16.37 -16.56
N ASN A 85 6.62 15.53 -17.04
CA ASN A 85 6.64 15.08 -18.42
C ASN A 85 5.56 14.02 -18.69
N ASP A 86 5.28 13.76 -19.98
CA ASP A 86 4.23 12.82 -20.40
C ASP A 86 4.48 11.39 -19.89
N GLU A 87 5.74 10.95 -19.80
CA GLU A 87 6.09 9.62 -19.30
C GLU A 87 5.73 9.45 -17.82
N LYS A 88 6.08 10.43 -16.99
CA LYS A 88 5.77 10.41 -15.55
C LYS A 88 4.26 10.52 -15.30
N LEU A 89 3.55 11.33 -16.10
CA LEU A 89 2.09 11.43 -16.03
C LEU A 89 1.40 10.13 -16.47
N ALA A 90 1.89 9.47 -17.52
CA ALA A 90 1.35 8.18 -17.95
C ALA A 90 1.60 7.08 -16.89
N ALA A 91 2.77 7.06 -16.26
CA ALA A 91 3.07 6.15 -15.16
C ALA A 91 2.17 6.41 -13.94
N LEU A 92 1.88 7.68 -13.63
CA LEU A 92 0.97 8.08 -12.56
C LEU A 92 -0.48 7.65 -12.84
N GLU A 93 -0.96 7.89 -14.06
CA GLU A 93 -2.30 7.45 -14.49
C GLU A 93 -2.44 5.93 -14.37
N ASP A 94 -1.45 5.19 -14.85
CA ASP A 94 -1.43 3.73 -14.81
C ASP A 94 -1.49 3.21 -13.36
N GLN A 95 -0.66 3.76 -12.48
CA GLN A 95 -0.60 3.36 -11.09
C GLN A 95 -1.86 3.71 -10.31
N GLY A 96 -2.39 4.93 -10.46
CA GLY A 96 -3.58 5.37 -9.75
C GLY A 96 -4.86 4.63 -10.19
N SER A 97 -4.95 4.22 -11.45
CA SER A 97 -6.10 3.50 -11.97
C SER A 97 -6.03 1.99 -11.73
N ARG A 98 -4.95 1.33 -12.15
CA ARG A 98 -4.90 -0.14 -12.20
C ARG A 98 -4.97 -0.80 -10.84
N VAL A 99 -4.36 -0.21 -9.80
CA VAL A 99 -4.44 -0.77 -8.45
C VAL A 99 -5.89 -0.83 -7.98
N VAL A 100 -6.67 0.21 -8.27
CA VAL A 100 -8.05 0.32 -7.80
C VAL A 100 -8.98 -0.58 -8.59
N ILE A 101 -8.84 -0.61 -9.93
CA ILE A 101 -9.62 -1.52 -10.77
C ILE A 101 -9.41 -2.97 -10.35
N ARG A 102 -8.15 -3.33 -10.05
CA ARG A 102 -7.79 -4.70 -9.68
C ARG A 102 -8.21 -5.04 -8.26
N ALA A 103 -7.90 -4.17 -7.29
CA ALA A 103 -8.14 -4.42 -5.87
C ALA A 103 -9.58 -4.16 -5.44
N TYR A 104 -10.41 -3.43 -6.19
CA TYR A 104 -11.80 -3.19 -5.81
C TYR A 104 -12.75 -3.72 -6.88
N PRO A 105 -12.76 -5.04 -7.18
CA PRO A 105 -13.52 -5.58 -8.30
C PRO A 105 -15.03 -5.35 -8.16
N HIS A 106 -15.53 -5.31 -6.92
CA HIS A 106 -16.95 -5.10 -6.62
C HIS A 106 -17.36 -3.64 -6.49
N ALA A 107 -16.41 -2.70 -6.42
CA ALA A 107 -16.73 -1.28 -6.34
C ALA A 107 -17.34 -0.77 -7.66
N ASP A 108 -18.29 0.14 -7.54
CA ASP A 108 -18.85 0.85 -8.68
C ASP A 108 -17.86 1.88 -9.23
N ARG A 109 -18.24 2.49 -10.35
CA ARG A 109 -17.37 3.45 -11.03
C ARG A 109 -17.10 4.70 -10.20
N GLU A 110 -18.10 5.17 -9.45
CA GLU A 110 -17.96 6.36 -8.60
C GLU A 110 -16.91 6.11 -7.51
N MET A 111 -17.00 4.99 -6.79
CA MET A 111 -16.04 4.63 -5.77
C MET A 111 -14.65 4.37 -6.38
N LYS A 112 -14.56 3.67 -7.51
CA LYS A 112 -13.28 3.47 -8.20
C LYS A 112 -12.63 4.79 -8.59
N LEU A 113 -13.39 5.72 -9.16
CA LEU A 113 -12.86 7.01 -9.59
C LEU A 113 -12.31 7.81 -8.42
N ILE A 114 -13.03 7.89 -7.29
CA ILE A 114 -12.56 8.69 -6.17
C ILE A 114 -11.30 8.11 -5.52
N ILE A 115 -11.24 6.79 -5.36
CA ILE A 115 -10.06 6.13 -4.81
C ILE A 115 -8.88 6.28 -5.77
N SER A 116 -9.09 6.13 -7.09
CA SER A 116 -8.02 6.32 -8.08
C SER A 116 -7.46 7.74 -8.10
N LYS A 117 -8.31 8.76 -7.99
CA LYS A 117 -7.88 10.16 -7.89
C LYS A 117 -7.04 10.39 -6.64
N LEU A 118 -7.53 9.92 -5.48
CA LEU A 118 -6.83 10.06 -4.21
C LEU A 118 -5.49 9.31 -4.21
N THR A 119 -5.45 8.09 -4.75
CA THR A 119 -4.21 7.31 -4.90
C THR A 119 -3.21 8.02 -5.80
N ALA A 120 -3.63 8.52 -6.96
CA ALA A 120 -2.74 9.29 -7.85
C ALA A 120 -2.20 10.55 -7.14
N LEU A 121 -3.05 11.34 -6.51
CA LEU A 121 -2.62 12.55 -5.81
C LEU A 121 -1.72 12.25 -4.61
N ALA A 122 -1.94 11.13 -3.90
CA ALA A 122 -1.05 10.68 -2.82
C ALA A 122 0.34 10.33 -3.36
N ILE A 123 0.44 9.62 -4.49
CA ILE A 123 1.72 9.35 -5.17
C ILE A 123 2.42 10.65 -5.55
N VAL A 124 1.67 11.65 -6.03
CA VAL A 124 2.25 12.96 -6.37
C VAL A 124 2.81 13.67 -5.13
N ILE A 125 2.08 13.66 -4.01
CA ILE A 125 2.54 14.26 -2.75
C ILE A 125 3.86 13.62 -2.31
N ASP A 126 3.92 12.29 -2.33
CA ASP A 126 5.11 11.50 -1.97
C ASP A 126 6.31 11.83 -2.87
N ASP A 127 6.11 11.79 -4.19
CA ASP A 127 7.13 12.09 -5.19
C ASP A 127 7.60 13.57 -5.18
N SER A 128 6.83 14.47 -4.57
CA SER A 128 7.12 15.92 -4.55
C SER A 128 7.81 16.38 -3.28
N LEU A 129 8.10 15.48 -2.34
CA LEU A 129 8.76 15.84 -1.09
C LEU A 129 10.16 16.43 -1.31
N GLU A 130 10.86 16.06 -2.39
CA GLU A 130 12.18 16.60 -2.74
C GLU A 130 12.13 18.05 -3.28
N ASP A 131 10.97 18.54 -3.70
CA ASP A 131 10.79 19.94 -4.10
C ASP A 131 10.54 20.80 -2.84
N GLU A 132 11.49 21.67 -2.50
CA GLU A 132 11.39 22.50 -1.29
C GLU A 132 10.18 23.43 -1.27
N GLN A 133 9.78 23.97 -2.42
CA GLN A 133 8.63 24.87 -2.49
C GLN A 133 7.32 24.10 -2.27
N MET A 134 7.20 22.93 -2.91
CA MET A 134 6.03 22.06 -2.70
C MET A 134 6.02 21.51 -1.28
N TYR A 135 7.18 21.14 -0.72
CA TYR A 135 7.29 20.65 0.65
C TYR A 135 6.77 21.66 1.67
N GLU A 136 7.17 22.94 1.57
CA GLU A 136 6.66 24.00 2.47
C GLU A 136 5.13 24.07 2.42
N GLN A 137 4.54 23.96 1.22
CA GLN A 137 3.09 23.98 1.03
C GLN A 137 2.41 22.73 1.60
N ILE A 138 2.98 21.54 1.36
CA ILE A 138 2.51 20.24 1.88
C ILE A 138 2.45 20.28 3.40
N THR A 139 3.47 20.80 4.09
CA THR A 139 3.51 20.84 5.56
C THR A 139 2.43 21.70 6.20
N MET A 140 1.80 22.59 5.43
CA MET A 140 0.70 23.44 5.88
C MET A 140 -0.68 22.88 5.53
N PHE A 141 -0.76 21.76 4.80
CA PHE A 141 -2.02 21.18 4.31
C PHE A 141 -3.04 20.94 5.42
N SER A 142 -2.68 20.13 6.42
CA SER A 142 -3.56 19.79 7.53
C SER A 142 -3.95 21.01 8.34
N HIS A 143 -3.01 21.94 8.58
CA HIS A 143 -3.32 23.20 9.25
C HIS A 143 -4.41 23.97 8.52
N ASN A 144 -4.20 24.23 7.22
CA ASN A 144 -5.15 24.98 6.39
C ASN A 144 -6.52 24.32 6.38
N LEU A 145 -6.57 22.99 6.24
CA LEU A 145 -7.82 22.22 6.30
C LEU A 145 -8.55 22.41 7.63
N TYR A 146 -7.86 22.29 8.76
CA TYR A 146 -8.48 22.41 10.09
C TYR A 146 -8.94 23.84 10.43
N VAL A 147 -8.24 24.87 9.95
CA VAL A 147 -8.63 26.27 10.17
C VAL A 147 -9.53 26.84 9.08
N GLY A 148 -9.91 26.03 8.08
CA GLY A 148 -10.76 26.44 6.96
C GLY A 148 -10.12 27.46 6.01
N GLN A 149 -8.78 27.46 5.92
CA GLN A 149 -8.04 28.28 4.96
C GLN A 149 -7.92 27.55 3.61
N PRO A 150 -7.94 28.28 2.48
CA PRO A 150 -7.77 27.67 1.18
C PRO A 150 -6.35 27.12 1.04
N GLN A 151 -6.23 25.96 0.39
CA GLN A 151 -4.92 25.43 0.00
C GLN A 151 -4.28 26.32 -1.08
N PRO A 152 -2.94 26.32 -1.21
CA PRO A 152 -2.24 27.12 -2.22
C PRO A 152 -2.74 26.83 -3.63
N ALA A 153 -3.19 27.88 -4.33
CA ALA A 153 -3.66 27.79 -5.70
C ALA A 153 -2.54 27.34 -6.66
N ASN A 154 -2.92 26.69 -7.76
CA ASN A 154 -1.99 26.13 -8.76
C ASN A 154 -1.07 25.03 -8.21
N THR A 155 -1.54 24.29 -7.21
CA THR A 155 -0.87 23.10 -6.67
C THR A 155 -1.84 21.92 -6.71
N ILE A 156 -1.37 20.74 -6.34
CA ILE A 156 -2.24 19.56 -6.19
C ILE A 156 -3.07 19.56 -4.92
N LEU A 157 -2.76 20.42 -3.94
CA LEU A 157 -3.36 20.37 -2.61
C LEU A 157 -4.86 20.72 -2.60
N PRO A 158 -5.36 21.73 -3.36
CA PRO A 158 -6.79 21.94 -3.54
C PRO A 158 -7.51 20.74 -4.15
N LEU A 159 -6.88 20.05 -5.11
CA LEU A 159 -7.46 18.87 -5.76
C LEU A 159 -7.57 17.70 -4.77
N TYR A 160 -6.54 17.52 -3.95
CA TYR A 160 -6.52 16.48 -2.92
C TYR A 160 -7.59 16.73 -1.86
N GLU A 161 -7.71 17.97 -1.38
CA GLU A 161 -8.78 18.37 -0.46
C GLU A 161 -10.18 18.15 -1.06
N GLU A 162 -10.39 18.50 -2.33
CA GLU A 162 -11.66 18.26 -3.03
C GLU A 162 -12.01 16.77 -3.07
N CYS A 163 -11.06 15.92 -3.43
CA CYS A 163 -11.28 14.47 -3.46
C CYS A 163 -11.57 13.90 -2.06
N ILE A 164 -10.91 14.41 -1.01
CA ILE A 164 -11.21 14.03 0.39
C ILE A 164 -12.65 14.38 0.76
N ARG A 165 -13.14 15.55 0.34
CA ARG A 165 -14.54 15.96 0.57
C ARG A 165 -15.53 15.12 -0.23
N GLU A 166 -15.21 14.77 -1.47
CA GLU A 166 -16.04 13.88 -2.31
C GLU A 166 -16.13 12.47 -1.70
N LEU A 167 -15.00 11.90 -1.25
CA LEU A 167 -14.98 10.60 -0.54
C LEU A 167 -15.82 10.66 0.75
N SER A 168 -15.69 11.73 1.52
CA SER A 168 -16.49 11.99 2.72
C SER A 168 -18.01 11.99 2.42
N ALA A 169 -18.40 12.53 1.27
CA ALA A 169 -19.79 12.51 0.81
C ALA A 169 -20.26 11.11 0.37
N ILE A 170 -19.38 10.27 -0.19
CA ILE A 170 -19.68 8.88 -0.58
C ILE A 170 -19.93 8.00 0.65
N TYR A 171 -19.16 8.17 1.72
CA TYR A 171 -19.45 7.50 3.00
C TYR A 171 -20.77 7.98 3.63
N GLY A 172 -21.20 9.19 3.29
CA GLY A 172 -22.57 9.66 3.51
C GLY A 172 -22.95 9.73 4.98
N VAL A 173 -24.00 8.99 5.35
CA VAL A 173 -24.64 9.06 6.68
C VAL A 173 -23.96 8.20 7.75
N ASP A 174 -22.96 7.37 7.42
CA ASP A 174 -22.22 6.60 8.41
C ASP A 174 -21.01 7.41 8.91
N PRO A 175 -21.13 8.13 10.05
CA PRO A 175 -20.04 8.96 10.55
C PRO A 175 -18.86 8.14 11.05
N VAL A 176 -19.09 6.89 11.46
CA VAL A 176 -18.03 6.04 12.03
C VAL A 176 -17.19 5.46 10.90
N LEU A 177 -17.82 4.88 9.88
CA LEU A 177 -17.11 4.39 8.70
C LEU A 177 -16.39 5.54 7.99
N ARG A 178 -17.02 6.71 7.88
CA ARG A 178 -16.34 7.93 7.38
C ARG A 178 -15.13 8.32 8.22
N GLY A 179 -15.22 8.17 9.55
CA GLY A 179 -14.11 8.40 10.48
C GLY A 179 -12.94 7.43 10.31
N LEU A 180 -13.16 6.26 9.71
CA LEU A 180 -12.10 5.32 9.32
C LEU A 180 -11.59 5.61 7.90
N GLY A 181 -12.49 5.92 6.97
CA GLY A 181 -12.18 6.06 5.55
C GLY A 181 -11.55 7.38 5.12
N VAL A 182 -11.77 8.47 5.86
CA VAL A 182 -11.36 9.83 5.44
C VAL A 182 -10.10 10.34 6.16
N PRO A 183 -10.01 10.30 7.50
CA PRO A 183 -8.85 10.84 8.21
C PRO A 183 -7.48 10.29 7.81
N PRO A 184 -7.31 9.01 7.41
CA PRO A 184 -6.00 8.51 6.98
C PRO A 184 -5.42 9.26 5.77
N TRP A 185 -6.24 9.76 4.85
CA TRP A 185 -5.78 10.60 3.73
C TRP A 185 -5.22 11.94 4.20
N ILE A 186 -5.80 12.53 5.26
CA ILE A 186 -5.27 13.77 5.85
C ILE A 186 -3.95 13.47 6.58
N ALA A 187 -3.95 12.42 7.41
CA ALA A 187 -2.80 12.02 8.20
C ALA A 187 -1.59 11.64 7.34
N PHE A 188 -1.83 11.10 6.14
CA PHE A 188 -0.79 10.79 5.16
C PHE A 188 0.09 11.99 4.83
N VAL A 189 -0.49 13.17 4.62
CA VAL A 189 0.26 14.38 4.24
C VAL A 189 1.24 14.80 5.34
N ASP A 190 0.78 14.75 6.59
CA ASP A 190 1.62 15.02 7.77
C ASP A 190 2.71 13.94 7.94
N ALA A 191 2.38 12.69 7.63
CA ALA A 191 3.28 11.55 7.75
C ALA A 191 4.39 11.56 6.69
N SER A 192 4.07 11.84 5.43
CA SER A 192 5.03 12.06 4.35
C SER A 192 5.98 13.22 4.70
N SER A 193 5.45 14.28 5.30
CA SER A 193 6.28 15.39 5.78
C SER A 193 7.24 14.99 6.90
N LEU A 194 6.79 14.10 7.81
CA LEU A 194 7.60 13.54 8.88
C LEU A 194 8.67 12.58 8.34
N GLU A 195 8.35 11.77 7.35
CA GLU A 195 9.28 10.84 6.70
C GLU A 195 10.45 11.60 6.05
N LYS A 196 10.18 12.70 5.32
CA LYS A 196 11.24 13.58 4.82
C LYS A 196 12.13 14.07 5.97
N ARG A 197 11.55 14.57 7.06
CA ARG A 197 12.32 15.09 8.21
C ARG A 197 13.19 14.04 8.88
N ILE A 198 12.72 12.80 8.99
CA ILE A 198 13.51 11.70 9.55
C ILE A 198 14.67 11.33 8.60
N SER A 199 14.45 11.47 7.29
CA SER A 199 15.41 11.14 6.24
C SER A 199 16.46 12.24 6.00
N THR A 200 16.13 13.50 6.28
CA THR A 200 17.02 14.66 6.06
C THR A 200 17.57 15.21 7.39
N VAL A 201 18.89 15.36 7.53
CA VAL A 201 19.48 16.12 8.64
C VAL A 201 19.47 17.61 8.28
N ASP A 202 18.36 18.29 8.53
CA ASP A 202 18.22 19.72 8.25
C ASP A 202 17.59 20.48 9.43
N GLU A 203 18.42 21.31 10.09
CA GLU A 203 18.00 22.16 11.19
C GLU A 203 16.91 23.17 10.77
N ALA A 204 16.86 23.59 9.51
CA ALA A 204 15.82 24.47 8.97
C ALA A 204 14.45 23.76 8.89
N LEU A 205 14.45 22.43 8.65
CA LEU A 205 13.25 21.59 8.68
C LEU A 205 12.86 21.14 10.10
N ARG A 206 13.54 21.69 11.12
CA ARG A 206 13.48 21.25 12.52
C ARG A 206 13.84 19.77 12.69
N ALA A 207 14.57 19.20 11.73
CA ALA A 207 15.15 17.88 11.87
C ALA A 207 16.46 18.04 12.63
N SER A 208 16.40 17.72 13.92
CA SER A 208 17.55 17.75 14.79
C SER A 208 18.56 16.67 14.37
N PRO A 209 19.87 16.87 14.59
CA PRO A 209 20.86 15.79 14.59
C PRO A 209 20.55 14.66 15.59
N TRP A 210 19.55 14.85 16.47
CA TRP A 210 18.99 13.86 17.38
C TRP A 210 17.73 13.16 16.85
N ASP A 211 17.08 13.72 15.82
CA ASP A 211 15.90 13.15 15.15
C ASP A 211 16.29 12.15 14.06
N THR A 212 17.57 12.12 13.69
CA THR A 212 18.13 11.17 12.71
C THR A 212 17.84 9.75 13.15
N GLY A 213 16.95 9.09 12.43
CA GLY A 213 16.50 7.72 12.69
C GLY A 213 17.67 6.78 12.96
N TYR A 214 17.53 5.99 14.03
CA TYR A 214 18.26 4.78 14.43
C TYR A 214 19.80 4.77 14.47
N GLN A 215 20.52 5.34 13.50
CA GLN A 215 21.99 5.28 13.42
C GLN A 215 22.63 5.84 14.69
N ARG A 216 22.26 7.04 15.13
CA ARG A 216 22.80 7.62 16.38
C ARG A 216 22.18 7.06 17.66
N LEU A 217 20.93 6.60 17.65
CA LEU A 217 20.34 5.92 18.82
C LEU A 217 21.12 4.65 19.17
N SER A 218 21.52 3.88 18.15
CA SER A 218 22.35 2.69 18.33
C SER A 218 23.77 3.03 18.84
N GLU A 219 24.35 4.15 18.39
CA GLU A 219 25.66 4.63 18.84
C GLU A 219 25.62 5.21 20.28
N CYS A 220 24.59 5.98 20.63
CA CYS A 220 24.39 6.49 21.99
C CYS A 220 24.05 5.38 22.98
N GLN A 221 23.28 4.36 22.60
CA GLN A 221 23.03 3.19 23.45
C GLN A 221 24.31 2.38 23.70
N ARG A 222 25.21 2.27 22.70
CA ARG A 222 26.55 1.69 22.91
C ARG A 222 27.40 2.49 23.89
N GLN A 223 27.22 3.80 23.97
CA GLN A 223 27.92 4.66 24.94
C GLN A 223 27.31 4.66 26.34
N ARG A 224 26.03 4.26 26.50
CA ARG A 224 25.31 4.25 27.80
C ARG A 224 25.26 2.88 28.49
N GLY A 225 25.85 1.84 27.90
CA GLY A 225 25.85 0.50 28.45
C GLY A 225 26.78 0.33 29.66
N ASP A 226 26.42 0.90 30.81
CA ASP A 226 26.95 0.42 32.10
C ASP A 226 26.05 0.61 33.33
N THR A 227 24.81 1.09 33.21
CA THR A 227 23.92 1.18 34.38
C THR A 227 22.46 1.01 34.00
N THR A 228 21.97 -0.24 34.11
CA THR A 228 20.73 -0.61 34.82
C THR A 228 20.41 -2.06 34.51
N ASN A 229 20.84 -2.95 35.41
CA ASN A 229 20.18 -4.23 35.63
C ASN A 229 18.88 -3.98 36.42
N GLU A 230 17.96 -4.92 36.29
CA GLU A 230 16.71 -5.09 37.06
C GLU A 230 15.43 -4.48 36.47
N LEU A 231 14.73 -5.29 35.65
CA LEU A 231 13.34 -5.65 35.95
C LEU A 231 12.90 -6.96 35.24
N SER A 232 12.73 -8.02 36.04
CA SER A 232 11.67 -9.06 36.03
C SER A 232 11.06 -9.46 34.67
N SER A 233 11.30 -10.68 34.18
CA SER A 233 10.64 -11.96 34.54
C SER A 233 9.13 -12.06 34.21
N MET A 234 8.79 -12.00 32.92
CA MET A 234 7.66 -12.73 32.35
C MET A 234 8.17 -13.49 31.13
N LYS A 235 8.02 -14.82 31.11
CA LYS A 235 8.23 -15.64 29.91
C LYS A 235 7.04 -15.41 28.97
N LEU A 236 6.96 -14.24 28.36
CA LEU A 236 6.19 -14.09 27.13
C LEU A 236 6.95 -14.86 26.04
N ASP A 237 6.20 -15.45 25.11
CA ASP A 237 6.77 -16.06 23.91
C ASP A 237 7.78 -15.09 23.26
N ARG A 238 8.89 -15.60 22.75
CA ARG A 238 9.96 -14.79 22.14
C ARG A 238 9.40 -13.92 21.02
N GLN A 239 8.44 -14.47 20.27
CA GLN A 239 7.67 -13.78 19.25
C GLN A 239 6.77 -12.67 19.83
N ALA A 240 6.00 -12.96 20.88
CA ALA A 240 5.15 -11.98 21.54
C ALA A 240 5.95 -10.84 22.23
N THR A 241 7.14 -11.16 22.75
CA THR A 241 8.08 -10.19 23.33
C THR A 241 8.68 -9.29 22.24
N LEU A 242 9.03 -9.86 21.07
CA LEU A 242 9.40 -9.09 19.88
C LEU A 242 8.26 -8.12 19.53
N THR A 243 7.04 -8.62 19.32
CA THR A 243 5.89 -7.82 18.89
C THR A 243 5.53 -6.70 19.88
N CYS A 244 5.64 -6.95 21.20
CA CYS A 244 5.32 -5.96 22.24
C CYS A 244 6.42 -4.90 22.44
N LYS A 245 7.70 -5.25 22.19
CA LYS A 245 8.83 -4.31 22.27
C LYS A 245 9.11 -3.58 20.95
N LEU A 246 8.68 -4.15 19.83
CA LEU A 246 8.70 -3.56 18.48
C LEU A 246 7.51 -2.65 18.21
N CYS A 247 6.87 -2.09 19.25
CA CYS A 247 6.15 -0.81 19.16
C CYS A 247 7.14 0.35 18.89
N SER A 248 8.02 0.13 17.92
CA SER A 248 9.12 0.95 17.49
C SER A 248 8.63 1.86 16.37
N SER A 249 9.23 3.05 16.29
CA SER A 249 9.00 4.09 15.28
C SER A 249 8.68 3.60 13.85
N PRO A 250 9.29 2.51 13.31
CA PRO A 250 9.03 2.07 11.93
C PRO A 250 7.57 1.68 11.63
N TYR A 251 6.91 0.91 12.51
CA TYR A 251 5.49 0.56 12.30
C TYR A 251 4.59 1.78 12.41
N PHE A 252 4.87 2.67 13.36
CA PHE A 252 4.08 3.89 13.52
C PHE A 252 4.17 4.79 12.29
N LEU A 253 5.40 5.02 11.78
CA LEU A 253 5.59 5.82 10.57
C LEU A 253 4.88 5.17 9.39
N ARG A 254 5.10 3.86 9.20
CA ARG A 254 4.48 3.09 8.11
C ARG A 254 2.96 3.15 8.14
N GLN A 255 2.35 2.95 9.31
CA GLN A 255 0.90 3.01 9.46
C GLN A 255 0.32 4.36 9.02
N LYS A 256 1.08 5.44 9.20
CA LYS A 256 0.66 6.79 8.83
C LYS A 256 0.92 7.11 7.36
N THR A 257 1.97 6.57 6.75
CA THR A 257 2.32 6.82 5.34
C THR A 257 1.63 5.86 4.36
N ALA A 258 0.99 4.79 4.84
CA ALA A 258 0.38 3.79 3.97
C ALA A 258 -1.06 4.06 3.52
N ILE A 259 -1.80 4.90 4.26
CA ILE A 259 -3.25 5.11 4.05
C ILE A 259 -4.07 3.80 4.20
N GLY A 260 -3.50 2.75 4.81
CA GLY A 260 -4.10 1.41 4.80
C GLY A 260 -5.49 1.35 5.43
N GLU A 261 -5.78 2.15 6.46
CA GLU A 261 -7.06 2.13 7.16
C GLU A 261 -8.18 2.65 6.24
N ALA A 262 -7.89 3.64 5.40
CA ALA A 262 -8.85 4.15 4.44
C ALA A 262 -9.08 3.15 3.30
N TYR A 263 -8.02 2.52 2.80
CA TYR A 263 -8.14 1.45 1.82
C TYR A 263 -8.95 0.27 2.37
N ALA A 264 -8.73 -0.13 3.63
CA ALA A 264 -9.48 -1.18 4.32
C ALA A 264 -10.96 -0.81 4.51
N ALA A 265 -11.26 0.43 4.89
CA ALA A 265 -12.64 0.92 4.99
C ALA A 265 -13.36 0.94 3.64
N ALA A 266 -12.65 1.26 2.55
CA ALA A 266 -13.20 1.26 1.19
C ALA A 266 -13.54 -0.15 0.69
N ILE A 267 -12.91 -1.22 1.22
CA ILE A 267 -13.23 -2.61 0.86
C ILE A 267 -14.72 -2.87 1.05
N PHE A 268 -15.28 -2.38 2.17
CA PHE A 268 -16.65 -2.64 2.61
C PHE A 268 -17.64 -1.53 2.21
N LYS A 269 -17.28 -0.67 1.24
CA LYS A 269 -18.11 0.39 0.70
C LYS A 269 -18.00 0.42 -0.83
N ALA A 270 -18.54 -0.60 -1.49
CA ALA A 270 -18.46 -0.75 -2.93
C ALA A 270 -19.16 0.38 -3.71
N TYR A 271 -20.22 0.96 -3.17
CA TYR A 271 -20.98 2.06 -3.80
C TYR A 271 -21.63 2.94 -2.75
N ARG A 272 -22.01 4.16 -3.13
CA ARG A 272 -22.54 5.21 -2.23
C ARG A 272 -23.71 4.75 -1.37
N THR A 273 -24.66 4.03 -1.94
CA THR A 273 -25.88 3.54 -1.25
C THR A 273 -25.70 2.18 -0.57
N GLN A 274 -24.50 1.60 -0.58
CA GLN A 274 -24.27 0.33 0.10
C GLN A 274 -24.29 0.54 1.61
N GLU A 275 -25.03 -0.32 2.31
CA GLU A 275 -25.08 -0.39 3.77
C GLU A 275 -24.70 -1.81 4.20
N LEU A 276 -23.45 -1.96 4.67
CA LEU A 276 -22.99 -3.17 5.36
C LEU A 276 -22.84 -2.84 6.84
N PRO A 277 -23.37 -3.66 7.77
CA PRO A 277 -23.27 -3.38 9.20
C PRO A 277 -21.80 -3.34 9.65
N LEU A 278 -21.32 -2.15 10.06
CA LEU A 278 -19.94 -1.96 10.51
C LEU A 278 -19.53 -2.97 11.60
N THR A 279 -20.45 -3.35 12.48
CA THR A 279 -20.24 -4.33 13.55
C THR A 279 -19.85 -5.73 13.06
N ARG A 280 -20.14 -6.08 11.80
CA ARG A 280 -19.80 -7.38 11.21
C ARG A 280 -18.35 -7.46 10.74
N TYR A 281 -17.73 -6.36 10.33
CA TYR A 281 -16.36 -6.36 9.78
C TYR A 281 -15.36 -5.45 10.51
N ILE A 282 -15.78 -4.57 11.42
CA ILE A 282 -14.87 -3.64 12.11
C ILE A 282 -13.71 -4.34 12.84
N LYS A 283 -13.94 -5.55 13.35
CA LYS A 283 -12.88 -6.34 14.02
C LYS A 283 -11.78 -6.80 13.06
N ALA A 284 -12.08 -6.90 11.77
CA ALA A 284 -11.12 -7.27 10.74
C ALA A 284 -10.32 -6.07 10.22
N ILE A 285 -10.80 -4.83 10.38
CA ILE A 285 -10.15 -3.62 9.84
C ILE A 285 -8.69 -3.48 10.31
N PRO A 286 -8.32 -3.67 11.59
CA PRO A 286 -6.93 -3.54 12.01
C PRO A 286 -5.98 -4.53 11.31
N ASP A 287 -6.39 -5.78 11.16
CA ASP A 287 -5.59 -6.80 10.46
C ASP A 287 -5.61 -6.58 8.94
N ALA A 288 -6.73 -6.15 8.35
CA ALA A 288 -6.81 -5.78 6.94
C ALA A 288 -5.87 -4.60 6.62
N ASN A 289 -5.88 -3.55 7.44
CA ASN A 289 -4.92 -2.45 7.38
C ASN A 289 -3.48 -2.96 7.40
N PHE A 290 -3.14 -3.80 8.39
CA PHE A 290 -1.81 -4.38 8.49
C PHE A 290 -1.44 -5.20 7.23
N THR A 291 -2.37 -5.99 6.68
CA THR A 291 -2.08 -6.75 5.45
C THR A 291 -1.84 -5.85 4.25
N ILE A 292 -2.56 -4.73 4.11
CA ILE A 292 -2.35 -3.74 3.03
C ILE A 292 -0.91 -3.21 3.07
N GLU A 293 -0.50 -2.79 4.26
CA GLU A 293 0.81 -2.19 4.53
C GLU A 293 1.93 -3.18 4.24
N ILE A 294 1.90 -4.33 4.95
CA ILE A 294 3.01 -5.28 4.95
C ILE A 294 3.08 -6.06 3.64
N MET A 295 1.95 -6.38 2.99
CA MET A 295 2.02 -6.99 1.67
C MET A 295 2.65 -6.06 0.65
N ASN A 296 2.38 -4.76 0.72
CA ASN A 296 3.05 -3.80 -0.15
C ASN A 296 4.56 -3.81 0.10
N ASP A 297 5.02 -3.72 1.36
CA ASP A 297 6.46 -3.77 1.70
C ASP A 297 7.13 -5.07 1.24
N LEU A 298 6.47 -6.23 1.39
CA LEU A 298 7.01 -7.52 0.96
C LEU A 298 7.12 -7.63 -0.57
N LEU A 299 6.11 -7.14 -1.28
CA LEU A 299 6.03 -7.18 -2.75
C LEU A 299 6.88 -6.07 -3.41
N SER A 300 7.12 -4.96 -2.72
CA SER A 300 7.99 -3.87 -3.17
C SER A 300 9.46 -4.07 -2.83
N PHE A 301 9.78 -4.88 -1.82
CA PHE A 301 11.16 -5.07 -1.37
C PHE A 301 12.16 -5.34 -2.51
N HIS A 302 11.78 -6.16 -3.50
CA HIS A 302 12.66 -6.41 -4.64
C HIS A 302 12.97 -5.16 -5.46
N LYS A 303 11.95 -4.34 -5.80
CA LYS A 303 12.19 -3.10 -6.56
C LYS A 303 13.04 -2.11 -5.76
N GLU A 304 12.83 -2.04 -4.45
CA GLU A 304 13.50 -1.11 -3.54
C GLU A 304 14.97 -1.48 -3.39
N GLU A 305 15.29 -2.78 -3.26
CA GLU A 305 16.67 -3.27 -3.24
C GLU A 305 17.38 -3.01 -4.58
N LEU A 306 16.68 -3.17 -5.72
CA LEU A 306 17.23 -2.82 -7.04
C LEU A 306 17.48 -1.32 -7.20
N GLU A 307 16.66 -0.49 -6.55
CA GLU A 307 16.77 0.98 -6.53
C GLU A 307 17.79 1.47 -5.49
N GLY A 308 18.31 0.57 -4.65
CA GLY A 308 19.25 0.91 -3.57
C GLY A 308 18.62 1.74 -2.46
N GLU A 309 17.31 1.64 -2.30
CA GLU A 309 16.54 2.31 -1.25
C GLU A 309 17.01 1.82 0.12
N LYS A 310 17.26 2.76 1.05
CA LYS A 310 17.82 2.48 2.38
C LYS A 310 16.87 2.76 3.54
N ILE A 311 15.69 3.27 3.22
CA ILE A 311 14.69 3.73 4.16
C ILE A 311 13.36 3.08 3.77
N ASN A 312 13.29 1.75 3.94
CA ASN A 312 12.04 1.01 3.88
C ASN A 312 11.77 0.29 5.20
N LEU A 313 10.54 -0.22 5.36
CA LEU A 313 10.12 -0.86 6.61
C LEU A 313 11.05 -2.00 7.02
N ILE A 314 11.43 -2.88 6.08
CA ILE A 314 12.27 -4.05 6.36
C ILE A 314 13.63 -3.63 6.90
N GLN A 315 14.26 -2.64 6.28
CA GLN A 315 15.58 -2.16 6.70
C GLN A 315 15.49 -1.41 8.03
N LEU A 316 14.49 -0.56 8.22
CA LEU A 316 14.26 0.17 9.48
C LEU A 316 13.99 -0.79 10.65
N LEU A 317 13.16 -1.81 10.44
CA LEU A 317 12.91 -2.86 11.44
C LEU A 317 14.15 -3.68 11.72
N THR A 318 14.91 -4.07 10.69
CA THR A 318 16.18 -4.78 10.84
C THR A 318 17.15 -4.01 11.74
N GLN A 319 17.32 -2.71 11.48
CA GLN A 319 18.15 -1.83 12.30
C GLN A 319 17.63 -1.72 13.73
N SER A 320 16.32 -1.56 13.90
CA SER A 320 15.67 -1.50 15.21
C SER A 320 15.92 -2.77 16.03
N ILE A 321 15.70 -3.95 15.44
CA ILE A 321 15.86 -5.24 16.11
C ILE A 321 17.33 -5.47 16.48
N ARG A 322 18.27 -5.15 15.59
CA ARG A 322 19.71 -5.27 15.86
C ARG A 322 20.19 -4.37 16.99
N SER A 323 19.56 -3.21 17.19
CA SER A 323 19.91 -2.30 18.29
C SER A 323 19.55 -2.88 19.66
N ASP A 324 18.56 -3.78 19.74
CA ASP A 324 18.15 -4.45 20.96
C ASP A 324 18.81 -5.84 21.11
N ARG A 325 19.95 -5.88 21.80
CA ARG A 325 20.69 -7.13 22.11
C ARG A 325 19.86 -8.15 22.88
N SER A 326 18.82 -7.73 23.61
CA SER A 326 17.95 -8.67 24.34
C SER A 326 17.07 -9.49 23.41
N THR A 327 16.79 -8.95 22.22
CA THR A 327 15.89 -9.52 21.22
C THR A 327 16.61 -10.55 20.33
N THR A 328 17.82 -10.24 19.88
CA THR A 328 18.59 -11.15 19.02
C THR A 328 19.21 -12.33 19.79
N GLY A 329 19.34 -12.25 21.12
CA GLY A 329 20.00 -13.29 21.90
C GLY A 329 21.46 -13.50 21.48
N GLY A 330 22.08 -12.50 20.85
CA GLY A 330 23.44 -12.56 20.32
C GLY A 330 23.56 -13.13 18.90
N SER A 331 22.48 -13.53 18.23
CA SER A 331 22.55 -13.90 16.80
C SER A 331 22.66 -12.65 15.91
N GLU A 332 23.26 -12.83 14.73
CA GLU A 332 23.30 -11.80 13.70
C GLU A 332 21.93 -11.76 13.02
N TRP A 333 21.06 -10.81 13.44
CA TRP A 333 19.76 -10.57 12.80
C TRP A 333 19.96 -9.75 11.52
N ASP A 334 19.45 -10.25 10.40
CA ASP A 334 19.58 -9.60 9.09
C ASP A 334 18.22 -9.21 8.46
N SER A 335 18.25 -8.74 7.22
CA SER A 335 17.04 -8.36 6.48
C SER A 335 16.17 -9.57 6.11
N ASN A 336 16.75 -10.76 5.92
CA ASN A 336 16.00 -11.98 5.64
C ASN A 336 15.22 -12.43 6.89
N ASP A 337 15.80 -12.29 8.09
CA ASP A 337 15.11 -12.53 9.35
C ASP A 337 13.89 -11.61 9.51
N THR A 338 14.05 -10.32 9.23
CA THR A 338 12.94 -9.36 9.23
C THR A 338 11.90 -9.70 8.16
N PHE A 339 12.33 -10.06 6.95
CA PHE A 339 11.42 -10.46 5.87
C PHE A 339 10.56 -11.66 6.31
N ASN A 340 11.17 -12.68 6.91
CA ASN A 340 10.46 -13.85 7.44
C ASN A 340 9.50 -13.51 8.58
N LEU A 341 9.92 -12.61 9.47
CA LEU A 341 9.06 -12.11 10.53
C LEU A 341 7.79 -11.49 9.93
N LEU A 342 7.94 -10.63 8.92
CA LEU A 342 6.82 -9.98 8.25
C LEU A 342 5.97 -10.97 7.45
N CYS A 343 6.56 -11.95 6.75
CA CYS A 343 5.80 -13.03 6.10
C CYS A 343 4.92 -13.79 7.09
N ASN A 344 5.45 -14.17 8.25
CA ASN A 344 4.67 -14.87 9.28
C ASN A 344 3.56 -13.98 9.84
N GLN A 345 3.86 -12.72 10.16
CA GLN A 345 2.87 -11.80 10.71
C GLN A 345 1.73 -11.50 9.73
N VAL A 346 2.04 -11.33 8.45
CA VAL A 346 1.02 -11.05 7.43
C VAL A 346 0.18 -12.29 7.11
N ARG A 347 0.79 -13.49 7.11
CA ARG A 347 0.04 -14.76 7.05
C ARG A 347 -0.97 -14.85 8.19
N ASP A 348 -0.51 -14.68 9.42
CA ASP A 348 -1.37 -14.77 10.60
C ASP A 348 -2.47 -13.70 10.58
N ALA A 349 -2.19 -12.50 10.03
CA ALA A 349 -3.19 -11.45 9.84
C ALA A 349 -4.25 -11.84 8.81
N PHE A 350 -3.86 -12.40 7.66
CA PHE A 350 -4.81 -12.94 6.67
C PHE A 350 -5.70 -14.01 7.28
N GLU A 351 -5.13 -14.97 8.01
CA GLU A 351 -5.90 -16.04 8.68
C GLU A 351 -6.93 -15.47 9.67
N ARG A 352 -6.56 -14.44 10.45
CA ARG A 352 -7.49 -13.76 11.37
C ARG A 352 -8.62 -13.05 10.62
N VAL A 353 -8.32 -12.32 9.55
CA VAL A 353 -9.36 -11.66 8.75
C VAL A 353 -10.29 -12.69 8.11
N ASP A 354 -9.74 -13.72 7.46
CA ASP A 354 -10.52 -14.79 6.82
C ASP A 354 -11.44 -15.51 7.82
N SER A 355 -10.95 -15.74 9.05
CA SER A 355 -11.74 -16.34 10.12
C SER A 355 -12.85 -15.40 10.59
N LEU A 356 -12.55 -14.13 10.87
CA LEU A 356 -13.52 -13.13 11.32
C LEU A 356 -14.64 -12.89 10.29
N LEU A 357 -14.29 -12.93 8.99
CA LEU A 357 -15.22 -12.73 7.89
C LEU A 357 -15.81 -14.03 7.35
N ARG A 358 -15.55 -15.17 8.02
CA ARG A 358 -16.10 -16.50 7.67
C ARG A 358 -15.86 -16.90 6.21
N LEU A 359 -14.70 -16.51 5.67
CA LEU A 359 -14.41 -16.61 4.25
C LEU A 359 -14.44 -18.06 3.73
N HIS A 360 -13.95 -19.01 4.54
CA HIS A 360 -13.95 -20.44 4.21
C HIS A 360 -15.36 -21.01 3.99
N GLU A 361 -16.36 -20.50 4.73
CA GLU A 361 -17.75 -20.96 4.57
C GLU A 361 -18.28 -20.60 3.18
N PHE A 362 -17.98 -19.38 2.73
CA PHE A 362 -18.48 -18.84 1.47
C PHE A 362 -17.67 -19.25 0.24
N ASP A 363 -16.38 -19.56 0.41
CA ASP A 363 -15.55 -20.14 -0.66
C ASP A 363 -16.05 -21.51 -1.11
N THR A 364 -16.50 -22.35 -0.18
CA THR A 364 -16.99 -23.70 -0.50
C THR A 364 -18.40 -23.72 -1.10
N ASP A 365 -19.22 -22.73 -0.74
CA ASP A 365 -20.61 -22.61 -1.15
C ASP A 365 -20.82 -21.81 -2.45
N ALA A 366 -19.77 -21.23 -3.05
CA ALA A 366 -19.85 -20.45 -4.31
C ALA A 366 -20.44 -21.23 -5.52
N SER A 367 -20.57 -22.57 -5.40
CA SER A 367 -21.22 -23.43 -6.39
C SER A 367 -22.74 -23.60 -6.19
N LYS A 368 -23.31 -23.09 -5.09
CA LYS A 368 -24.75 -23.17 -4.81
C LYS A 368 -25.35 -21.78 -4.96
N GLU A 369 -26.19 -21.61 -5.99
CA GLU A 369 -27.08 -20.45 -6.08
C GLU A 369 -27.88 -20.35 -4.77
N PHE A 370 -27.70 -19.25 -4.04
CA PHE A 370 -28.49 -18.95 -2.84
C PHE A 370 -29.97 -18.98 -3.23
N ILE A 371 -30.71 -19.94 -2.69
CA ILE A 371 -32.14 -20.10 -2.99
C ILE A 371 -32.86 -18.91 -2.36
N ALA A 372 -33.66 -18.19 -3.16
CA ALA A 372 -34.50 -17.10 -2.70
C ALA A 372 -35.35 -17.55 -1.49
N GLY A 373 -34.99 -17.08 -0.29
CA GLY A 373 -35.52 -17.55 0.99
C GLY A 373 -34.47 -17.62 2.11
N ASP A 374 -33.18 -17.52 1.77
CA ASP A 374 -32.08 -17.47 2.73
C ASP A 374 -32.11 -16.26 3.68
N ASP A 375 -31.54 -16.46 4.86
CA ASP A 375 -31.39 -15.48 5.94
C ASP A 375 -30.66 -14.21 5.45
N ALA A 376 -31.32 -13.05 5.57
CA ALA A 376 -30.75 -11.75 5.16
C ALA A 376 -29.42 -11.46 5.85
N ASP A 377 -29.22 -11.95 7.07
CA ASP A 377 -27.96 -11.84 7.81
C ASP A 377 -26.83 -12.63 7.14
N ARG A 378 -27.13 -13.80 6.57
CA ARG A 378 -26.16 -14.62 5.86
C ARG A 378 -25.78 -14.00 4.51
N ALA A 379 -26.72 -13.36 3.82
CA ALA A 379 -26.44 -12.65 2.57
C ALA A 379 -25.49 -11.47 2.78
N MET A 380 -25.63 -10.74 3.90
CA MET A 380 -24.70 -9.66 4.26
C MET A 380 -23.30 -10.19 4.59
N ASP A 381 -23.19 -11.28 5.36
CA ASP A 381 -21.89 -11.91 5.65
C ASP A 381 -21.21 -12.41 4.36
N TYR A 382 -21.98 -13.00 3.44
CA TYR A 382 -21.47 -13.41 2.14
C TYR A 382 -20.91 -12.22 1.36
N GLU A 383 -21.64 -11.10 1.30
CA GLU A 383 -21.17 -9.90 0.59
C GLU A 383 -19.89 -9.32 1.20
N ILE A 384 -19.79 -9.26 2.54
CA ILE A 384 -18.58 -8.83 3.26
C ILE A 384 -17.40 -9.73 2.92
N ALA A 385 -17.58 -11.05 3.00
CA ALA A 385 -16.52 -12.02 2.69
C ALA A 385 -16.09 -11.96 1.23
N ARG A 386 -17.06 -11.81 0.31
CA ARG A 386 -16.83 -11.65 -1.13
C ARG A 386 -16.01 -10.41 -1.43
N GLN A 387 -16.34 -9.27 -0.82
CA GLN A 387 -15.59 -8.03 -0.98
C GLN A 387 -14.15 -8.15 -0.49
N TRP A 388 -13.94 -8.76 0.68
CA TRP A 388 -12.59 -9.04 1.18
C TRP A 388 -11.79 -9.98 0.26
N ARG A 389 -12.40 -11.07 -0.21
CA ARG A 389 -11.78 -12.03 -1.15
C ARG A 389 -11.35 -11.36 -2.43
N GLY A 390 -12.27 -10.63 -3.08
CA GLY A 390 -11.97 -9.90 -4.30
C GLY A 390 -10.87 -8.87 -4.09
N TRP A 391 -10.86 -8.18 -2.94
CA TRP A 391 -9.84 -7.19 -2.65
C TRP A 391 -8.45 -7.77 -2.47
N ARG A 392 -8.30 -8.79 -1.61
CA ARG A 392 -6.98 -9.35 -1.30
C ARG A 392 -6.33 -9.97 -2.53
N ASP A 393 -7.09 -10.74 -3.31
CA ASP A 393 -6.57 -11.43 -4.49
C ASP A 393 -6.29 -10.42 -5.61
N GLY A 394 -7.14 -9.41 -5.76
CA GLY A 394 -6.92 -8.30 -6.70
C GLY A 394 -5.68 -7.46 -6.37
N TYR A 395 -5.51 -7.08 -5.11
CA TYR A 395 -4.37 -6.27 -4.66
C TYR A 395 -3.03 -6.98 -4.86
N ILE A 396 -2.96 -8.26 -4.51
CA ILE A 396 -1.77 -9.10 -4.74
C ILE A 396 -1.53 -9.27 -6.24
N SER A 397 -2.56 -9.61 -7.01
CA SER A 397 -2.44 -9.79 -8.47
C SER A 397 -1.91 -8.53 -9.14
N TRP A 398 -2.39 -7.34 -8.74
CA TRP A 398 -1.89 -6.08 -9.27
C TRP A 398 -0.39 -5.90 -9.05
N HIS A 399 0.14 -6.23 -7.86
CA HIS A 399 1.59 -6.14 -7.61
C HIS A 399 2.38 -7.10 -8.51
N LEU A 400 1.90 -8.34 -8.68
CA LEU A 400 2.55 -9.35 -9.53
C LEU A 400 2.50 -8.97 -11.02
N GLU A 401 1.45 -8.27 -11.45
CA GLU A 401 1.22 -7.85 -12.84
C GLU A 401 1.82 -6.47 -13.15
N SER A 402 2.02 -5.61 -12.16
CA SER A 402 2.52 -4.27 -12.38
C SER A 402 4.02 -4.26 -12.64
N SER A 403 4.43 -3.59 -13.72
CA SER A 403 5.85 -3.42 -14.06
C SER A 403 6.62 -2.62 -13.02
N ARG A 404 5.93 -1.81 -12.19
CA ARG A 404 6.51 -1.04 -11.08
C ARG A 404 7.30 -1.91 -10.11
N TYR A 405 6.79 -3.11 -9.82
CA TYR A 405 7.37 -3.99 -8.79
C TYR A 405 8.43 -4.95 -9.33
N LYS A 406 8.61 -5.02 -10.67
CA LYS A 406 9.63 -5.86 -11.33
C LYS A 406 9.52 -7.35 -10.93
N LEU A 407 8.30 -7.84 -10.67
CA LEU A 407 8.02 -9.21 -10.21
C LEU A 407 7.71 -10.19 -11.36
N ASP A 408 8.20 -9.93 -12.57
CA ASP A 408 7.93 -10.76 -13.76
C ASP A 408 8.30 -12.24 -13.57
N PHE A 409 9.28 -12.53 -12.71
CA PHE A 409 9.72 -13.89 -12.36
C PHE A 409 8.75 -14.65 -11.44
N LEU A 410 7.82 -13.95 -10.78
CA LEU A 410 6.73 -14.55 -10.00
C LEU A 410 5.46 -14.70 -10.80
N ARG A 411 5.35 -14.03 -11.95
CA ARG A 411 4.19 -14.20 -12.82
C ARG A 411 4.05 -15.67 -13.16
N PRO A 412 2.87 -16.26 -12.93
CA PRO A 412 2.65 -17.65 -13.28
C PRO A 412 2.85 -17.81 -14.79
N THR A 413 3.97 -18.42 -15.21
CA THR A 413 4.30 -18.63 -16.62
C THR A 413 3.35 -19.62 -17.33
N LYS A 414 2.30 -20.13 -16.64
CA LYS A 414 1.46 -21.25 -17.05
C LYS A 414 0.00 -21.22 -16.54
N PHE A 415 -0.71 -20.09 -16.57
CA PHE A 415 -2.18 -20.09 -16.35
C PHE A 415 -3.01 -19.91 -17.64
N HIS A 416 -2.39 -19.81 -18.81
CA HIS A 416 -3.08 -19.75 -20.11
C HIS A 416 -3.15 -21.09 -20.87
N GLU A 417 -2.71 -22.21 -20.27
CA GLU A 417 -2.66 -23.53 -20.93
C GLU A 417 -3.34 -24.69 -20.16
N GLN A 418 -4.27 -24.44 -19.24
CA GLN A 418 -5.11 -25.51 -18.66
C GLN A 418 -6.59 -25.18 -18.71
#